data_AF-A0A6A5ULJ6-F1
#
_entry.id   AF-A0A6A5ULJ6-F1
#
_cell.length_a   1.000
_cell.length_b   1.000
_cell.length_c   1.000
_cell.angle_alpha   90.00
_cell.angle_beta   90.00
_cell.angle_gamma   90.00
#
_symmetry.space_group_name_H-M   'P 1'
#
loop_
_entity.id
_entity.type
_entity.pdbx_description
1 polymer ?
#
loop_
_entity_poly.entity_id
_entity_poly.type
_entity_poly.pdbx_seq_one_letter_code
_entity_poly.pdbx_strand_id
1 'polypeptide(L)'
;MMFALVLLLSIAALGQVFLVDVYKIVEFENGSILPEATFPDTMRHGLRGFGAALTISLVGILAVKINFLLFFKRLRIQITPYLVFWFIVLFITIACGITNIGLMDYKCVFGSFEFIAMNCSQRKALKRYFDFQKISVILDVISDVFIICFPVVILWNVRISLRKKLILSCTFGLVALTIAVTVVRGSVFGGTYKKFDTNEMRNLNPSWMWFWIFIEFAVGKSI
;
A
#
# COMPACT_ATOMS: atom_id res chain seq x y z
N MET A 1 15.55 9.47 -0.91
CA MET A 1 15.85 8.26 -1.72
C MET A 1 16.51 7.16 -0.89
N MET A 2 17.61 7.42 -0.17
CA MET A 2 18.22 6.42 0.72
C MET A 2 17.24 5.87 1.77
N PHE A 3 16.41 6.72 2.36
CA PHE A 3 15.37 6.30 3.31
C PHE A 3 14.41 5.24 2.74
N ALA A 4 13.85 5.48 1.54
CA ALA A 4 12.95 4.53 0.89
C ALA A 4 13.67 3.22 0.49
N LEU A 5 14.97 3.28 0.19
CA LEU A 5 15.79 2.10 -0.12
C LEU A 5 16.02 1.24 1.12
N VAL A 6 16.32 1.87 2.26
CA VAL A 6 16.42 1.19 3.56
C VAL A 6 15.09 0.52 3.89
N LEU A 7 13.97 1.21 3.75
CA LEU A 7 12.64 0.62 4.00
C LEU A 7 12.35 -0.56 3.05
N LEU A 8 12.75 -0.48 1.78
CA LEU A 8 12.54 -1.56 0.81
C LEU A 8 13.38 -2.79 1.16
N LEU A 9 14.64 -2.59 1.54
CA LEU A 9 15.51 -3.66 2.05
C LEU A 9 14.95 -4.27 3.33
N SER A 10 14.41 -3.46 4.25
CA SER A 10 13.76 -3.96 5.46
C SER A 10 12.55 -4.84 5.14
N ILE A 11 11.71 -4.46 4.18
CA ILE A 11 10.57 -5.30 3.76
C ILE A 11 11.04 -6.58 3.09
N ALA A 12 12.08 -6.51 2.23
CA ALA A 12 12.63 -7.69 1.58
C ALA A 12 13.21 -8.68 2.61
N ALA A 13 13.92 -8.17 3.62
CA ALA A 13 14.44 -8.97 4.73
C ALA A 13 13.31 -9.60 5.56
N LEU A 14 12.28 -8.83 5.92
CA LEU A 14 11.09 -9.35 6.60
C LEU A 14 10.38 -10.42 5.75
N GLY A 15 10.30 -10.19 4.44
CA GLY A 15 9.74 -11.16 3.49
C GLY A 15 10.49 -12.47 3.54
N GLN A 16 11.82 -12.47 3.50
CA GLN A 16 12.63 -13.69 3.57
C GLN A 16 12.50 -14.42 4.92
N VAL A 17 12.39 -13.68 6.02
CA VAL A 17 12.29 -14.27 7.37
C VAL A 17 10.91 -14.86 7.64
N PHE A 18 9.84 -14.17 7.25
CA PHE A 18 8.47 -14.52 7.65
C PHE A 18 7.63 -15.15 6.52
N LEU A 19 8.18 -15.33 5.30
CA LEU A 19 7.44 -15.92 4.17
C LEU A 19 6.82 -17.27 4.56
N VAL A 20 7.64 -18.14 5.15
CA VAL A 20 7.28 -19.53 5.47
C VAL A 20 6.14 -19.56 6.47
N ASP A 21 6.17 -18.68 7.48
CA ASP A 21 5.13 -18.60 8.50
C ASP A 21 3.82 -18.09 7.90
N VAL A 22 3.86 -17.12 7.00
CA VAL A 22 2.67 -16.62 6.31
C VAL A 22 2.06 -17.68 5.39
N TYR A 23 2.86 -18.43 4.64
CA TYR A 23 2.36 -19.52 3.80
C TYR A 23 1.68 -20.62 4.63
N LYS A 24 2.26 -21.00 5.78
CA LYS A 24 1.64 -21.95 6.71
C LYS A 24 0.28 -21.45 7.24
N ILE A 25 0.14 -20.15 7.51
CA ILE A 25 -1.15 -19.57 7.93
C ILE A 25 -2.19 -19.72 6.80
N VAL A 26 -1.81 -19.45 5.55
CA VAL A 26 -2.72 -19.59 4.39
C VAL A 26 -3.13 -21.05 4.16
N GLU A 27 -2.20 -21.99 4.28
CA GLU A 27 -2.49 -23.42 4.16
C GLU A 27 -3.45 -23.92 5.25
N PHE A 28 -3.31 -23.39 6.48
CA PHE A 28 -4.23 -23.68 7.57
C PHE A 28 -5.63 -23.10 7.31
N GLU A 29 -5.74 -21.85 6.84
CA GLU A 29 -7.04 -21.24 6.50
C GLU A 29 -7.76 -21.99 5.37
N ASN A 30 -7.00 -22.49 4.39
CA ASN A 30 -7.50 -23.34 3.31
C ASN A 30 -7.92 -24.75 3.80
N GLY A 31 -7.60 -25.11 5.05
CA GLY A 31 -7.91 -26.42 5.63
C GLY A 31 -7.00 -27.54 5.13
N SER A 32 -5.84 -27.21 4.57
CA SER A 32 -4.88 -28.18 4.03
C SER A 32 -3.97 -28.79 5.09
N ILE A 33 -3.83 -28.15 6.26
CA ILE A 33 -3.00 -28.64 7.37
C ILE A 33 -3.78 -28.61 8.70
N LEU A 34 -3.51 -29.59 9.58
CA LEU A 34 -4.04 -29.63 10.94
C LEU A 34 -3.16 -28.80 11.88
N PRO A 35 -3.73 -28.16 12.93
CA PRO A 35 -2.96 -27.30 13.82
C PRO A 35 -2.00 -28.14 14.69
N GLU A 36 -0.71 -27.98 14.45
CA GLU A 36 0.37 -28.52 15.28
C GLU A 36 0.50 -27.71 16.59
N ALA A 37 1.07 -28.28 17.65
CA ALA A 37 1.17 -27.62 18.97
C ALA A 37 1.96 -26.28 18.94
N THR A 38 2.82 -26.08 17.95
CA THR A 38 3.62 -24.87 17.70
C THR A 38 2.93 -23.83 16.80
N PHE A 39 1.72 -24.14 16.32
CA PHE A 39 0.94 -23.26 15.45
C PHE A 39 0.61 -21.88 16.07
N PRO A 40 0.28 -21.75 17.37
CA PRO A 40 -0.03 -20.45 17.97
C PRO A 40 1.11 -19.43 17.89
N ASP A 41 2.35 -19.87 18.11
CA ASP A 41 3.53 -19.01 18.04
C ASP A 41 3.90 -18.68 16.60
N THR A 42 3.78 -19.64 15.68
CA THR A 42 3.99 -19.45 14.24
C THR A 42 3.01 -18.42 13.68
N MET A 43 1.73 -18.53 14.04
CA MET A 43 0.68 -17.60 13.61
C MET A 43 0.94 -16.18 14.13
N ARG A 44 1.35 -16.06 15.40
CA ARG A 44 1.68 -14.77 16.01
C ARG A 44 2.91 -14.12 15.35
N HIS A 45 3.95 -14.90 15.06
CA HIS A 45 5.15 -14.41 14.39
C HIS A 45 4.86 -13.96 12.96
N GLY A 46 4.12 -14.77 12.19
CA GLY A 46 3.71 -14.42 10.82
C GLY A 46 2.85 -13.17 10.77
N LEU A 47 1.85 -13.02 11.65
CA LEU A 47 0.99 -11.82 11.72
C LEU A 47 1.76 -10.55 12.06
N ARG A 48 2.72 -10.63 13.00
CA ARG A 48 3.58 -9.50 13.36
C ARG A 48 4.51 -9.11 12.22
N GLY A 49 5.09 -10.11 11.54
CA GLY A 49 5.92 -9.90 10.36
C GLY A 49 5.14 -9.23 9.22
N PHE A 50 3.96 -9.75 8.90
CA PHE A 50 3.04 -9.16 7.93
C PHE A 50 2.66 -7.73 8.29
N GLY A 51 2.30 -7.50 9.55
CA GLY A 51 2.00 -6.19 10.09
C GLY A 51 3.12 -5.17 9.91
N ALA A 52 4.32 -5.54 10.36
CA ALA A 52 5.50 -4.71 10.24
C ALA A 52 5.81 -4.40 8.77
N ALA A 53 5.77 -5.41 7.88
CA ALA A 53 5.98 -5.23 6.46
C ALA A 53 4.97 -4.26 5.83
N LEU A 54 3.69 -4.38 6.22
CA LEU A 54 2.61 -3.53 5.72
C LEU A 54 2.77 -2.09 6.20
N THR A 55 3.07 -1.87 7.49
CA THR A 55 3.33 -0.53 8.03
C THR A 55 4.54 0.12 7.37
N ILE A 56 5.65 -0.61 7.22
CA ILE A 56 6.87 -0.12 6.56
C ILE A 56 6.57 0.22 5.09
N SER A 57 5.78 -0.60 4.39
CA SER A 57 5.38 -0.35 3.01
C SER A 57 4.53 0.91 2.88
N LEU A 58 3.54 1.10 3.75
CA LEU A 58 2.69 2.30 3.76
C LEU A 58 3.50 3.57 4.00
N VAL A 59 4.40 3.55 4.98
CA VAL A 59 5.31 4.67 5.26
C VAL A 59 6.25 4.93 4.08
N GLY A 60 6.77 3.87 3.46
CA GLY A 60 7.62 3.95 2.28
C GLY A 60 6.91 4.58 1.08
N ILE A 61 5.69 4.15 0.79
CA ILE A 61 4.84 4.69 -0.28
C ILE A 61 4.56 6.18 -0.02
N LEU A 62 4.19 6.55 1.21
CA LEU A 62 4.00 7.96 1.59
C LEU A 62 5.27 8.79 1.36
N ALA A 63 6.44 8.27 1.77
CA ALA A 63 7.72 8.95 1.58
C ALA A 63 8.07 9.16 0.10
N VAL A 64 7.77 8.19 -0.77
CA VAL A 64 7.92 8.31 -2.22
C VAL A 64 7.00 9.40 -2.78
N LYS A 65 5.72 9.42 -2.40
CA LYS A 65 4.76 10.44 -2.84
C LYS A 65 5.19 11.86 -2.42
N ILE A 66 5.68 12.02 -1.19
CA ILE A 66 6.22 13.31 -0.72
C ILE A 66 7.46 13.71 -1.53
N ASN A 67 8.36 12.78 -1.84
CA ASN A 67 9.54 13.06 -2.66
C ASN A 67 9.15 13.57 -4.07
N PHE A 68 8.13 12.99 -4.69
CA PHE A 68 7.57 13.48 -5.95
C PHE A 68 7.01 14.89 -5.85
N LEU A 69 6.22 15.17 -4.80
CA LEU A 69 5.71 16.51 -4.57
C LEU A 69 6.86 17.51 -4.41
N LEU A 70 7.90 17.19 -3.63
CA LEU A 70 9.07 18.04 -3.49
C LEU A 70 9.81 18.26 -4.82
N PHE A 71 9.91 17.23 -5.66
CA PHE A 71 10.45 17.35 -7.02
C PHE A 71 9.65 18.34 -7.87
N PHE A 72 8.32 18.24 -7.87
CA PHE A 72 7.45 19.19 -8.59
C PHE A 72 7.55 20.62 -8.05
N LYS A 73 7.65 20.79 -6.73
CA LYS A 73 7.89 22.10 -6.10
C LYS A 73 9.18 22.74 -6.61
N ARG A 74 10.27 21.96 -6.72
CA ARG A 74 11.55 22.45 -7.24
C ARG A 74 11.47 22.84 -8.72
N LEU A 75 10.60 22.18 -9.50
CA LEU A 75 10.47 22.43 -10.93
C LEU A 75 9.78 23.77 -11.27
N ARG A 76 8.96 24.33 -10.37
CA ARG A 76 8.13 25.51 -10.66
C ARG A 76 8.14 26.51 -9.49
N ILE A 77 9.22 27.29 -9.39
CA ILE A 77 9.50 28.18 -8.24
C ILE A 77 8.77 29.54 -8.31
N GLN A 78 8.12 29.91 -9.42
CA GLN A 78 7.72 31.31 -9.68
C GLN A 78 6.22 31.62 -9.86
N ILE A 79 5.30 30.67 -9.63
CA ILE A 79 3.87 30.89 -9.84
C ILE A 79 3.09 30.67 -8.53
N THR A 80 2.55 31.75 -7.94
CA THR A 80 1.82 31.73 -6.66
C THR A 80 0.64 30.75 -6.61
N PRO A 81 -0.29 30.68 -7.60
CA PRO A 81 -1.39 29.72 -7.55
C PRO A 81 -0.92 28.26 -7.62
N TYR A 82 0.23 28.00 -8.24
CA TYR A 82 0.82 26.66 -8.27
C TYR A 82 1.32 26.22 -6.89
N LEU A 83 1.91 27.13 -6.11
CA LEU A 83 2.34 26.83 -4.74
C LEU A 83 1.16 26.55 -3.81
N VAL A 84 0.05 27.27 -3.95
CA VAL A 84 -1.18 27.01 -3.17
C VAL A 84 -1.72 25.61 -3.49
N PHE A 85 -1.85 25.28 -4.79
CA PHE A 85 -2.27 23.94 -5.22
C PHE A 85 -1.31 22.86 -4.69
N TRP A 86 -0.01 23.13 -4.69
CA TRP A 86 1.01 22.23 -4.14
C TRP A 86 0.80 21.92 -2.65
N PHE A 87 0.55 22.94 -1.82
CA PHE A 87 0.29 22.74 -0.40
C PHE A 87 -1.00 21.96 -0.15
N ILE A 88 -2.05 22.21 -0.94
CA ILE A 88 -3.32 21.46 -0.87
C ILE A 88 -3.06 19.98 -1.14
N VAL A 89 -2.38 19.64 -2.24
CA VAL A 89 -2.11 18.24 -2.57
C VAL A 89 -1.21 17.59 -1.53
N LEU A 90 -0.19 18.29 -1.03
CA LEU A 90 0.66 17.77 0.05
C LEU A 90 -0.16 17.41 1.29
N PHE A 91 -1.07 18.29 1.71
CA PHE A 91 -1.93 18.04 2.86
C PHE A 91 -2.84 16.83 2.64
N ILE A 92 -3.45 16.72 1.45
CA ILE A 92 -4.28 15.57 1.08
C ILE A 92 -3.46 14.28 1.10
N THR A 93 -2.28 14.26 0.48
CA THR A 93 -1.41 13.06 0.45
C THR A 93 -1.00 12.62 1.85
N ILE A 94 -0.62 13.56 2.73
CA ILE A 94 -0.29 13.25 4.12
C ILE A 94 -1.51 12.74 4.89
N ALA A 95 -2.67 13.38 4.73
CA ALA A 95 -3.91 12.96 5.37
C ALA A 95 -4.32 11.54 4.94
N CYS A 96 -4.24 11.23 3.65
CA CYS A 96 -4.47 9.87 3.12
C CYS A 96 -3.50 8.85 3.73
N GLY A 97 -2.20 9.17 3.78
CA GLY A 97 -1.19 8.28 4.35
C GLY A 97 -1.40 8.01 5.84
N ILE A 98 -1.68 9.06 6.63
CA ILE A 98 -1.97 8.94 8.07
C ILE A 98 -3.25 8.12 8.28
N THR A 99 -4.27 8.34 7.45
CA THR A 99 -5.53 7.60 7.52
C THR A 99 -5.31 6.11 7.26
N ASN A 100 -4.51 5.75 6.25
CA ASN A 100 -4.15 4.36 5.94
C ASN A 100 -3.38 3.68 7.09
N ILE A 101 -2.48 4.41 7.76
CA ILE A 101 -1.75 3.90 8.93
C ILE A 101 -2.66 3.78 10.16
N GLY A 102 -3.56 4.74 10.38
CA GLY A 102 -4.43 4.80 11.55
C GLY A 102 -5.61 3.82 11.52
N LEU A 103 -6.10 3.48 10.32
CA LEU A 103 -7.19 2.50 10.14
C LEU A 103 -6.72 1.04 10.32
N MET A 104 -5.42 0.79 10.39
CA MET A 104 -4.87 -0.54 10.62
C MET A 104 -5.24 -1.06 12.01
N ASP A 105 -5.86 -2.24 12.09
CA ASP A 105 -6.24 -2.86 13.37
C ASP A 105 -5.02 -3.49 14.06
N TYR A 106 -4.20 -2.66 14.72
CA TYR A 106 -2.99 -3.08 15.44
C TYR A 106 -3.23 -4.20 16.45
N LYS A 107 -4.43 -4.31 17.03
CA LYS A 107 -4.78 -5.39 17.98
C LYS A 107 -4.84 -6.76 17.31
N CYS A 108 -5.26 -6.83 16.04
CA CYS A 108 -5.30 -8.08 15.28
C CYS A 108 -3.94 -8.48 14.70
N VAL A 109 -2.97 -7.57 14.75
CA VAL A 109 -1.64 -7.76 14.15
C VAL A 109 -0.57 -7.98 15.23
N PHE A 110 -0.61 -7.21 16.31
CA PHE A 110 0.40 -7.24 17.39
C PHE A 110 -0.12 -7.85 18.70
N GLY A 111 -1.41 -8.16 18.79
CA GLY A 111 -2.08 -8.70 19.98
C GLY A 111 -1.63 -10.10 20.41
N SER A 112 -2.21 -10.59 21.50
CA SER A 112 -2.02 -11.97 21.95
C SER A 112 -2.79 -12.95 21.05
N PHE A 113 -2.30 -14.18 20.95
CA PHE A 113 -2.93 -15.23 20.14
C PHE A 113 -4.40 -15.45 20.51
N GLU A 114 -4.72 -15.54 21.81
CA GLU A 114 -6.10 -15.72 22.29
C GLU A 114 -7.03 -14.59 21.82
N PHE A 115 -6.55 -13.34 21.86
CA PHE A 115 -7.34 -12.21 21.39
C PHE A 115 -7.56 -12.27 19.88
N ILE A 116 -6.52 -12.65 19.13
CA ILE A 116 -6.56 -12.78 17.67
C ILE A 116 -7.53 -13.89 17.26
N ALA A 117 -7.39 -15.08 17.85
CA ALA A 117 -8.21 -16.23 17.55
C ALA A 117 -9.71 -15.99 17.86
N MET A 118 -10.02 -15.28 18.96
CA MET A 118 -11.41 -15.03 19.37
C MET A 118 -12.06 -13.82 18.69
N ASN A 119 -11.31 -12.76 18.41
CA ASN A 119 -11.89 -11.50 17.94
C ASN A 119 -11.60 -11.22 16.46
N CYS A 120 -10.44 -11.64 15.94
CA CYS A 120 -10.04 -11.33 14.58
C CYS A 120 -10.55 -12.35 13.55
N SER A 121 -11.01 -13.53 13.99
CA SER A 121 -11.76 -14.49 13.18
C SER A 121 -13.25 -14.15 13.05
N GLN A 122 -13.75 -13.16 13.81
CA GLN A 122 -15.16 -12.78 13.77
C GLN A 122 -15.49 -12.05 12.47
N ARG A 123 -16.69 -12.32 11.92
CA ARG A 123 -17.22 -11.65 10.72
C ARG A 123 -17.14 -10.12 10.78
N LYS A 124 -17.31 -9.53 11.97
CA LYS A 124 -17.21 -8.07 12.17
C LYS A 124 -15.79 -7.55 11.95
N ALA A 125 -14.77 -8.25 12.45
CA ALA A 125 -13.37 -7.88 12.27
C ALA A 125 -12.93 -8.09 10.81
N LEU A 126 -13.34 -9.19 10.18
CA LEU A 126 -13.10 -9.40 8.75
C LEU A 126 -13.73 -8.30 7.91
N LYS A 127 -15.02 -7.98 8.13
CA LYS A 127 -15.69 -6.89 7.40
C LYS A 127 -14.95 -5.56 7.55
N ARG A 128 -14.52 -5.22 8.77
CA ARG A 128 -13.74 -4.01 9.03
C ARG A 128 -12.43 -3.99 8.25
N TYR A 129 -11.72 -5.12 8.20
CA TYR A 129 -10.51 -5.26 7.39
C TYR A 129 -10.77 -5.07 5.89
N PHE A 130 -11.82 -5.69 5.35
CA PHE A 130 -12.24 -5.50 3.95
C PHE A 130 -12.60 -4.04 3.62
N ASP A 131 -13.37 -3.41 4.49
CA ASP A 131 -13.76 -2.01 4.34
C ASP A 131 -12.52 -1.10 4.39
N PHE A 132 -11.58 -1.37 5.30
CA PHE A 132 -10.28 -0.70 5.37
C PHE A 132 -9.49 -0.84 4.07
N GLN A 133 -9.36 -2.05 3.50
CA GLN A 133 -8.63 -2.26 2.25
C GLN A 133 -9.24 -1.47 1.09
N LYS A 134 -10.56 -1.46 0.98
CA LYS A 134 -11.28 -0.67 -0.04
C LYS A 134 -10.99 0.82 0.13
N ILE A 135 -11.12 1.33 1.36
CA ILE A 135 -10.84 2.73 1.66
C ILE A 135 -9.38 3.07 1.33
N SER A 136 -8.43 2.21 1.70
CA SER A 136 -7.01 2.43 1.44
C SER A 136 -6.70 2.53 -0.05
N VAL A 137 -7.27 1.64 -0.86
CA VAL A 137 -7.12 1.69 -2.33
C VAL A 137 -7.72 2.97 -2.90
N ILE A 138 -8.90 3.39 -2.44
CA ILE A 138 -9.54 4.63 -2.90
C ILE A 138 -8.67 5.84 -2.55
N LEU A 139 -8.18 5.92 -1.30
CA LEU A 139 -7.32 7.01 -0.86
C LEU A 139 -5.99 7.07 -1.62
N ASP A 140 -5.39 5.91 -1.89
CA ASP A 140 -4.17 5.82 -2.68
C ASP A 140 -4.38 6.32 -4.12
N VAL A 141 -5.43 5.84 -4.79
CA VAL A 141 -5.79 6.28 -6.16
C VAL A 141 -6.08 7.78 -6.22
N ILE A 142 -6.87 8.32 -5.27
CA ILE A 142 -7.17 9.75 -5.21
C ILE A 142 -5.88 10.56 -5.05
N SER A 143 -5.01 10.18 -4.12
CA SER A 143 -3.75 10.89 -3.89
C SER A 143 -2.83 10.86 -5.13
N ASP A 144 -2.80 9.75 -5.87
CA ASP A 144 -1.99 9.61 -7.08
C ASP A 144 -2.54 10.42 -8.25
N VAL A 145 -3.87 10.49 -8.40
CA VAL A 145 -4.52 11.36 -9.41
C VAL A 145 -4.14 12.82 -9.18
N PHE A 146 -4.17 13.30 -7.94
CA PHE A 146 -3.72 14.65 -7.62
C PHE A 146 -2.24 14.89 -7.95
N ILE A 147 -1.38 13.88 -7.73
CA ILE A 147 0.05 13.95 -8.09
C ILE A 147 0.22 13.99 -9.62
N ILE A 148 -0.59 13.26 -10.38
CA ILE A 148 -0.57 13.27 -11.86
C ILE A 148 -1.02 14.63 -12.44
N CYS A 149 -1.87 15.38 -11.76
CA CYS A 149 -2.28 16.71 -12.24
C CYS A 149 -1.07 17.66 -12.42
N PHE A 150 -0.01 17.53 -11.61
CA PHE A 150 1.18 18.38 -11.73
C PHE A 150 1.88 18.25 -13.09
N PRO A 151 2.37 17.07 -13.52
CA PRO A 151 3.04 16.92 -14.81
C PRO A 151 2.10 17.25 -15.98
N VAL A 152 0.80 16.94 -15.90
CA VAL A 152 -0.17 17.28 -16.97
C VAL A 152 -0.26 18.80 -17.17
N VAL A 153 -0.41 19.57 -16.09
CA VAL A 153 -0.45 21.04 -16.16
C VAL A 153 0.90 21.64 -16.58
N ILE A 154 2.03 20.96 -16.28
CA ILE A 154 3.37 21.37 -16.77
C ILE A 154 3.49 21.14 -18.28
N LEU A 155 3.02 20.00 -18.81
CA LEU A 155 3.09 19.68 -20.24
C LEU A 155 2.21 20.59 -21.09
N TRP A 156 1.02 20.93 -20.60
CA TRP A 156 0.06 21.72 -21.35
C TRP A 156 0.54 23.16 -21.61
N ASN A 157 1.30 23.73 -20.68
CA ASN A 157 1.60 25.17 -20.68
C ASN A 157 2.97 25.56 -21.25
N VAL A 158 3.83 24.63 -21.68
CA VAL A 158 5.22 24.98 -22.01
C VAL A 158 5.76 24.29 -23.26
N ARG A 159 6.37 25.07 -24.18
CA ARG A 159 7.26 24.60 -25.26
C ARG A 159 8.58 24.10 -24.67
N ILE A 160 8.58 22.89 -24.12
CA ILE A 160 9.74 22.31 -23.42
C ILE A 160 10.64 21.54 -24.38
N SER A 161 11.96 21.64 -24.18
CA SER A 161 12.99 20.82 -24.84
C SER A 161 12.78 19.31 -24.63
N LEU A 162 13.02 18.48 -25.65
CA LEU A 162 12.78 17.02 -25.65
C LEU A 162 13.28 16.27 -24.40
N ARG A 163 14.45 16.65 -23.84
CA ARG A 163 15.00 16.01 -22.62
C ARG A 163 14.08 16.13 -21.40
N LYS A 164 13.55 17.33 -21.15
CA LYS A 164 12.62 17.58 -20.04
C LYS A 164 11.26 16.92 -20.30
N LYS A 165 10.83 16.81 -21.56
CA LYS A 165 9.63 16.07 -21.97
C LYS A 165 9.77 14.57 -21.67
N LEU A 166 10.95 14.00 -21.90
CA LEU A 166 11.22 12.59 -21.63
C LEU A 166 11.24 12.28 -20.13
N ILE A 167 11.90 13.12 -19.31
CA ILE A 167 11.88 12.97 -17.84
C ILE A 167 10.45 13.04 -17.32
N LEU A 168 9.67 14.02 -17.77
CA LEU A 168 8.30 14.21 -17.30
C LEU A 168 7.35 13.10 -17.78
N SER A 169 7.55 12.59 -19.00
CA SER A 169 6.83 11.42 -19.52
C SER A 169 7.16 10.14 -18.74
N CYS A 170 8.44 9.96 -18.37
CA CYS A 170 8.87 8.84 -17.54
C CYS A 170 8.20 8.91 -16.16
N THR A 171 8.22 10.08 -15.53
CA THR A 171 7.52 10.31 -14.26
C THR A 171 6.02 10.04 -14.37
N PHE A 172 5.36 10.53 -15.41
CA PHE A 172 3.93 10.29 -15.63
C PHE A 172 3.62 8.79 -15.80
N GLY A 173 4.42 8.07 -16.60
CA GLY A 173 4.29 6.64 -16.79
C GLY A 173 4.47 5.85 -15.49
N LEU A 174 5.41 6.25 -14.65
CA LEU A 174 5.65 5.58 -13.36
C LEU A 174 4.52 5.81 -12.35
N VAL A 175 3.95 7.01 -12.26
CA VAL A 175 2.77 7.23 -11.39
C VAL A 175 1.55 6.46 -11.93
N ALA A 176 1.39 6.35 -13.26
CA ALA A 176 0.35 5.51 -13.84
C ALA A 176 0.56 4.02 -13.52
N LEU A 177 1.82 3.54 -13.48
CA LEU A 177 2.14 2.18 -13.06
C LEU A 177 1.84 1.94 -11.59
N THR A 178 2.12 2.88 -10.68
CA THR A 178 1.75 2.72 -9.26
C THR A 178 0.24 2.59 -9.12
N ILE A 179 -0.54 3.45 -9.79
CA ILE A 179 -2.02 3.36 -9.80
C ILE A 179 -2.49 2.00 -10.31
N ALA A 180 -1.93 1.50 -11.42
CA ALA A 180 -2.29 0.19 -11.96
C ALA A 180 -2.05 -0.93 -10.95
N VAL A 181 -0.89 -0.90 -10.27
CA VAL A 181 -0.57 -1.86 -9.20
C VAL A 181 -1.54 -1.75 -8.02
N THR A 182 -1.87 -0.53 -7.57
CA THR A 182 -2.85 -0.30 -6.49
C THR A 182 -4.24 -0.85 -6.86
N VAL A 183 -4.66 -0.69 -8.12
CA VAL A 183 -5.92 -1.22 -8.63
C VAL A 183 -5.90 -2.75 -8.65
N VAL A 184 -4.80 -3.37 -9.08
CA VAL A 184 -4.67 -4.85 -9.05
C VAL A 184 -4.63 -5.38 -7.62
N ARG A 185 -3.99 -4.67 -6.69
CA ARG A 185 -4.07 -4.98 -5.25
C ARG A 185 -5.52 -4.93 -4.76
N GLY A 186 -6.29 -3.93 -5.19
CA GLY A 186 -7.69 -3.73 -4.83
C GLY A 186 -8.69 -4.65 -5.53
N SER A 187 -8.34 -5.25 -6.67
CA SER A 187 -9.26 -6.05 -7.50
C SER A 187 -9.72 -7.34 -6.84
N VAL A 188 -8.97 -7.85 -5.86
CA VAL A 188 -9.39 -8.98 -5.01
C VAL A 188 -10.52 -8.57 -4.04
N PHE A 189 -10.65 -7.28 -3.74
CA PHE A 189 -11.64 -6.74 -2.81
C PHE A 189 -12.82 -6.04 -3.51
N GLY A 190 -12.66 -5.68 -4.79
CA GLY A 190 -13.70 -5.13 -5.64
C GLY A 190 -14.52 -6.25 -6.29
N GLY A 191 -15.86 -6.16 -6.21
CA GLY A 191 -16.80 -7.20 -6.67
C GLY A 191 -16.78 -7.52 -8.17
N THR A 192 -15.81 -7.01 -8.93
CA THR A 192 -15.65 -7.22 -10.37
C THR A 192 -15.08 -8.59 -10.71
N TYR A 193 -14.34 -9.26 -9.80
CA TYR A 193 -13.74 -10.58 -10.05
C TYR A 193 -14.29 -11.74 -9.23
N LYS A 194 -15.03 -11.50 -8.14
CA LYS A 194 -15.79 -12.52 -7.42
C LYS A 194 -17.09 -11.93 -6.91
N LYS A 195 -18.23 -12.55 -7.24
CA LYS A 195 -19.51 -12.24 -6.61
C LYS A 195 -19.30 -12.37 -5.10
N PHE A 196 -19.63 -11.31 -4.37
CA PHE A 196 -19.68 -11.29 -2.91
C PHE A 196 -20.72 -12.29 -2.44
N ASP A 197 -20.36 -13.57 -2.39
CA ASP A 197 -21.19 -14.58 -1.74
C ASP A 197 -20.93 -14.50 -0.24
N THR A 198 -22.01 -14.28 0.52
CA THR A 198 -21.97 -13.90 1.94
C THR A 198 -21.41 -15.04 2.83
N ASN A 199 -21.21 -16.22 2.23
CA ASN A 199 -20.68 -17.42 2.87
C ASN A 199 -19.19 -17.71 2.58
N GLU A 200 -18.56 -17.01 1.63
CA GLU A 200 -17.15 -17.20 1.26
C GLU A 200 -16.24 -16.04 1.73
N MET A 201 -16.33 -15.66 3.00
CA MET A 201 -15.34 -14.80 3.67
C MET A 201 -13.95 -15.47 3.84
N ARG A 202 -13.66 -16.53 3.08
CA ARG A 202 -12.52 -17.43 3.24
C ARG A 202 -11.35 -17.12 2.28
N ASN A 203 -11.41 -16.02 1.54
CA ASN A 203 -10.44 -15.66 0.50
C ASN A 203 -9.57 -14.43 0.87
N LEU A 204 -9.34 -14.17 2.16
CA LEU A 204 -8.31 -13.21 2.57
C LEU A 204 -6.95 -13.87 2.35
N ASN A 205 -6.28 -13.55 1.25
CA ASN A 205 -4.96 -14.09 0.98
C ASN A 205 -3.89 -13.06 1.41
N PRO A 206 -3.34 -13.14 2.65
CA PRO A 206 -2.32 -12.21 3.13
C PRO A 206 -1.07 -12.22 2.25
N SER A 207 -0.72 -13.37 1.65
CA SER A 207 0.39 -13.48 0.70
C SER A 207 0.17 -12.66 -0.57
N TRP A 208 -1.04 -12.67 -1.12
CA TRP A 208 -1.42 -11.81 -2.25
C TRP A 208 -1.25 -10.33 -1.89
N MET A 209 -1.76 -9.94 -0.72
CA MET A 209 -1.68 -8.54 -0.30
C MET A 209 -0.23 -8.10 -0.07
N TRP A 210 0.59 -8.93 0.58
CA TRP A 210 2.01 -8.66 0.78
C TRP A 210 2.72 -8.52 -0.58
N PHE A 211 2.51 -9.47 -1.49
CA PHE A 211 3.14 -9.42 -2.81
C PHE A 211 2.86 -8.12 -3.55
N TRP A 212 1.59 -7.70 -3.61
CA TRP A 212 1.22 -6.49 -4.35
C TRP A 212 1.66 -5.20 -3.67
N ILE A 213 1.60 -5.11 -2.33
CA ILE A 213 2.09 -3.91 -1.63
C ILE A 213 3.62 -3.77 -1.76
N PHE A 214 4.35 -4.90 -1.81
CA PHE A 214 5.78 -4.91 -2.09
C PHE A 214 6.08 -4.42 -3.51
N ILE A 215 5.36 -4.93 -4.52
CA ILE A 215 5.51 -4.47 -5.91
C ILE A 215 5.23 -2.97 -6.02
N GLU A 216 4.14 -2.50 -5.41
CA GLU A 216 3.76 -1.09 -5.42
C GLU A 216 4.86 -0.20 -4.87
N PHE A 217 5.44 -0.62 -3.74
CA PHE A 217 6.54 0.11 -3.14
C PHE A 217 7.83 0.03 -3.96
N ALA A 218 8.15 -1.14 -4.54
CA ALA A 218 9.33 -1.32 -5.39
C ALA A 218 9.26 -0.48 -6.67
N VAL A 219 8.08 -0.43 -7.32
CA VAL A 219 7.82 0.42 -8.49
C VAL A 219 7.94 1.89 -8.10
N GLY A 220 7.30 2.31 -7.00
CA GLY A 220 7.37 3.69 -6.52
C GLY A 220 8.80 4.15 -6.15
N LYS A 221 9.66 3.25 -5.64
CA LYS A 221 11.06 3.58 -5.31
C LYS A 221 12.01 3.60 -6.52
N SER A 222 11.58 3.11 -7.69
CA SER A 222 12.48 3.02 -8.85
C SER A 222 12.70 4.37 -9.56
N ILE A 223 12.02 5.43 -9.09
CA ILE A 223 12.30 6.85 -9.35
C ILE A 223 13.37 7.35 -8.39
#